data_AF-A7S691-F1
#
_entry.id   AF-A7S691-F1
#
_cell.length_a   1.000
_cell.length_b   1.000
_cell.length_c   1.000
_cell.angle_alpha   90.00
_cell.angle_beta   90.00
_cell.angle_gamma   90.00
#
_symmetry.space_group_name_H-M   'P 1'
#
loop_
_entity.id
_entity.type
_entity.pdbx_description
1 polymer ?
#
loop_
_entity_poly.entity_id
_entity_poly.type
_entity_poly.pdbx_seq_one_letter_code
_entity_poly.pdbx_strand_id
1 'polypeptide(L)'
;MQRPYRRYTVDTLDIDFLPTKKKAMFRSVVVVAFLLCLAQTMAKPKVCPEGKPLVQCFVAPCQYASCPAYPNAECVNDYCGGCFARFYVNRKEVTKNCASII
;
A
#
# COMPACT_ATOMS: atom_id res chain seq x y z
N MET A 1 -5.12 -10.46 23.06
CA MET A 1 -4.10 -9.39 22.90
C MET A 1 -3.91 -9.13 21.40
N GLN A 2 -4.65 -8.18 20.81
CA GLN A 2 -4.54 -7.83 19.39
C GLN A 2 -4.15 -6.35 19.30
N ARG A 3 -3.02 -6.07 18.64
CA ARG A 3 -2.46 -4.72 18.55
C ARG A 3 -3.43 -3.80 17.79
N PRO A 4 -3.64 -2.55 18.24
CA PRO A 4 -4.58 -1.64 17.59
C PRO A 4 -3.99 -1.14 16.27
N TYR A 5 -4.61 -1.50 15.14
CA TYR A 5 -4.37 -0.80 13.88
C TYR A 5 -4.97 0.60 14.03
N ARG A 6 -4.11 1.58 14.27
CA ARG A 6 -4.45 2.95 14.64
C ARG A 6 -5.38 3.56 13.57
N ARG A 7 -6.61 3.94 13.96
CA ARG A 7 -7.45 4.87 13.18
C ARG A 7 -6.66 6.16 13.03
N TYR A 8 -6.12 6.45 11.86
CA TYR A 8 -5.70 7.80 11.52
C TYR A 8 -6.94 8.52 11.00
N THR A 9 -7.56 9.35 11.83
CA THR A 9 -8.44 10.43 11.39
C THR A 9 -7.55 11.42 10.64
N VAL A 10 -7.63 11.44 9.31
CA VAL A 10 -6.92 12.42 8.48
C VAL A 10 -7.71 13.72 8.53
N ASP A 11 -7.65 14.39 9.68
CA ASP A 11 -8.17 15.75 9.88
C ASP A 11 -6.99 16.68 10.16
N THR A 12 -6.13 16.88 9.17
CA THR A 12 -5.13 17.97 9.05
C THR A 12 -4.66 17.91 7.59
N LEU A 13 -5.23 18.68 6.65
CA LEU A 13 -4.82 20.05 6.31
C LEU A 13 -3.37 20.35 6.70
N ASP A 14 -2.63 20.93 5.74
CA ASP A 14 -1.21 21.32 5.78
C ASP A 14 -0.27 20.13 5.51
N ILE A 15 0.51 20.10 4.43
CA ILE A 15 1.63 21.01 4.18
C ILE A 15 1.73 21.33 2.68
N ASP A 16 1.17 22.48 2.28
CA ASP A 16 1.73 23.28 1.20
C ASP A 16 3.01 23.96 1.73
N PHE A 17 4.18 23.57 1.22
CA PHE A 17 5.39 24.37 1.41
C PHE A 17 6.24 24.37 0.14
N LEU A 18 5.73 25.08 -0.88
CA LEU A 18 6.59 25.74 -1.85
C LEU A 18 6.97 27.10 -1.27
N PRO A 19 8.28 27.44 -1.24
CA PRO A 19 8.64 28.69 -1.87
C PRO A 19 9.87 28.59 -2.78
N THR A 20 9.70 29.25 -3.91
CA THR A 20 10.65 29.65 -4.93
C THR A 20 11.96 30.26 -4.38
N LYS A 21 13.11 29.98 -5.02
CA LYS A 21 13.98 31.00 -5.67
C LYS A 21 15.25 30.41 -6.32
N LYS A 22 15.14 30.32 -7.64
CA LYS A 22 16.13 30.48 -8.72
C LYS A 22 17.58 30.88 -8.36
N LYS A 23 18.50 30.08 -8.94
CA LYS A 23 19.85 30.37 -9.48
C LYS A 23 21.03 30.32 -8.50
N ALA A 24 22.09 29.61 -8.95
CA ALA A 24 23.38 29.35 -8.29
C ALA A 24 23.40 28.22 -7.24
N MET A 25 22.97 26.99 -7.58
CA MET A 25 23.26 25.83 -6.72
C MET A 25 23.22 24.45 -7.41
N PHE A 26 23.53 24.36 -8.71
CA PHE A 26 23.35 23.14 -9.50
C PHE A 26 24.17 21.92 -9.01
N ARG A 27 25.30 22.13 -8.33
CA ARG A 27 26.13 21.05 -7.75
C ARG A 27 25.62 20.54 -6.40
N SER A 28 24.91 21.36 -5.64
CA SER A 28 24.37 20.99 -4.33
C SER A 28 22.96 20.39 -4.44
N VAL A 29 22.23 20.68 -5.52
CA VAL A 29 20.91 20.08 -5.82
C VAL A 29 20.98 18.56 -5.93
N VAL A 30 22.06 18.01 -6.51
CA VAL A 30 22.23 16.55 -6.62
C VAL A 30 22.44 15.92 -5.25
N VAL A 31 23.28 16.52 -4.40
CA VAL A 31 23.55 16.02 -3.04
C VAL A 31 22.31 16.15 -2.17
N VAL A 32 21.59 17.27 -2.25
CA VAL A 32 20.32 17.47 -1.54
C VAL A 32 19.25 16.50 -2.05
N ALA A 33 19.13 16.28 -3.36
CA ALA A 33 18.21 15.29 -3.93
C ALA A 33 18.57 13.87 -3.49
N PHE A 34 19.86 13.51 -3.43
CA PHE A 34 20.31 12.20 -2.97
C PHE A 34 20.06 12.01 -1.47
N LEU A 35 20.37 13.00 -0.63
CA LEU A 35 20.08 12.98 0.80
C LEU A 35 18.57 13.00 1.10
N LEU A 36 17.78 13.75 0.33
CA LEU A 36 16.31 13.72 0.40
C LEU A 36 15.75 12.40 -0.11
N CYS A 37 16.37 11.77 -1.10
CA CYS A 37 15.96 10.46 -1.62
C CYS A 37 16.27 9.36 -0.60
N LEU A 38 17.40 9.43 0.10
CA LEU A 38 17.73 8.54 1.22
C LEU A 38 16.72 8.67 2.38
N ALA A 39 16.12 9.85 2.58
CA ALA A 39 15.10 10.07 3.60
C ALA A 39 13.68 9.59 3.19
N GLN A 40 13.43 9.26 1.92
CA GLN A 40 12.08 8.96 1.40
C GLN A 40 11.68 7.48 1.47
N THR A 41 12.26 6.69 2.38
CA THR A 41 11.83 5.31 2.63
C THR A 41 10.57 5.23 3.51
N MET A 42 9.59 6.10 3.26
CA MET A 42 8.29 6.04 3.96
C MET A 42 7.35 5.13 3.17
N ALA A 43 7.07 3.95 3.71
CA ALA A 43 6.04 3.06 3.20
C ALA A 43 4.70 3.81 3.14
N LYS A 44 4.14 3.96 1.93
CA LYS A 44 2.87 4.67 1.70
C LYS A 44 1.76 4.05 2.57
N PRO A 45 0.99 4.86 3.34
CA PRO A 45 -0.13 4.33 4.12
C PRO A 45 -1.14 3.65 3.20
N LYS A 46 -1.64 2.48 3.60
CA LYS A 46 -2.67 1.75 2.85
C LYS A 46 -4.02 2.42 3.10
N VAL A 47 -4.38 3.33 2.19
CA VAL A 47 -5.69 3.99 2.15
C VAL A 47 -6.60 3.17 1.22
N CYS A 48 -7.81 2.87 1.67
CA CYS A 48 -8.82 2.21 0.85
C CYS A 48 -9.47 3.20 -0.14
N PRO A 49 -9.93 2.73 -1.31
CA PRO A 49 -10.66 3.58 -2.25
C PRO A 49 -11.96 4.09 -1.63
N GLU A 50 -12.47 5.21 -2.16
CA GLU A 50 -13.69 5.87 -1.67
C GLU A 50 -14.86 4.89 -1.56
N GLY A 51 -15.58 4.99 -0.44
CA GLY A 51 -16.74 4.13 -0.14
C GLY A 51 -16.40 2.72 0.38
N LYS A 52 -15.12 2.33 0.50
CA LYS A 52 -14.74 1.03 1.09
C LYS A 52 -14.15 1.20 2.49
N PRO A 53 -14.84 0.75 3.55
CA PRO A 53 -14.27 0.77 4.90
C PRO A 53 -13.14 -0.26 5.01
N LEU A 54 -12.14 0.03 5.85
CA LEU A 54 -11.15 -0.96 6.24
C LEU A 54 -11.79 -1.98 7.19
N VAL A 55 -11.66 -3.27 6.88
CA VAL A 55 -12.22 -4.36 7.67
C VAL A 55 -11.11 -5.09 8.42
N GLN A 56 -11.36 -5.45 9.68
CA GLN A 56 -10.44 -6.27 10.47
C GLN A 56 -10.88 -7.73 10.42
N CYS A 57 -10.05 -8.57 9.80
CA CYS A 57 -10.30 -10.02 9.68
C CYS A 57 -9.77 -10.77 10.89
N PHE A 58 -10.42 -11.88 11.25
CA PHE A 58 -9.92 -12.78 12.30
C PHE A 58 -8.61 -13.47 11.88
N VAL A 59 -8.53 -13.87 10.61
CA VAL A 59 -7.36 -14.50 9.98
C VAL A 59 -7.03 -13.75 8.69
N ALA A 60 -5.75 -13.70 8.33
CA ALA A 60 -5.33 -13.10 7.07
C ALA A 60 -5.87 -13.92 5.88
N PRO A 61 -6.52 -13.30 4.88
CA PRO A 61 -7.11 -14.03 3.76
C PRO A 61 -6.09 -14.87 2.97
N CYS A 62 -4.86 -14.38 2.78
CA CYS A 62 -3.80 -15.15 2.13
C CYS A 62 -3.24 -16.32 2.95
N GLN A 63 -3.62 -16.47 4.22
CA GLN A 63 -3.15 -17.59 5.04
C GLN A 63 -3.85 -18.90 4.67
N TYR A 64 -5.10 -18.84 4.20
CA TYR A 64 -5.88 -20.01 3.80
C TYR A 64 -6.21 -20.01 2.30
N ALA A 65 -6.18 -18.85 1.64
CA ALA A 65 -6.46 -18.78 0.22
C ALA A 65 -5.28 -19.33 -0.58
N SER A 66 -5.58 -20.22 -1.51
CA SER A 66 -4.64 -20.70 -2.52
C SER A 66 -5.28 -20.66 -3.90
N CYS A 67 -4.46 -20.53 -4.94
CA CYS A 67 -4.93 -20.53 -6.33
C CYS A 67 -4.31 -21.70 -7.08
N PRO A 68 -5.01 -22.86 -7.20
CA PRO A 68 -4.47 -24.03 -7.87
C PRO A 68 -4.10 -23.79 -9.34
N ALA A 69 -4.80 -22.88 -10.01
CA ALA A 69 -4.51 -22.47 -11.39
C ALA A 69 -3.17 -21.72 -11.53
N TYR A 70 -2.71 -21.07 -10.46
CA TYR A 70 -1.45 -20.32 -10.43
C TYR A 70 -0.73 -20.59 -9.10
N PRO A 71 -0.05 -21.75 -8.97
CA PRO A 71 0.61 -22.14 -7.71
C PRO A 71 1.76 -21.21 -7.32
N ASN A 72 2.29 -20.45 -8.28
CA ASN A 72 3.35 -19.46 -8.11
C ASN A 72 2.82 -18.01 -8.03
N ALA A 73 1.51 -17.80 -7.89
CA ALA A 73 0.96 -16.45 -7.73
C ALA A 73 1.33 -15.85 -6.38
N GLU A 74 1.68 -14.57 -6.39
CA GLU A 74 1.84 -13.76 -5.19
C GLU A 74 0.46 -13.42 -4.61
N CYS A 75 0.22 -13.78 -3.35
CA CYS A 75 -1.01 -13.44 -2.66
C CYS A 75 -0.86 -12.14 -1.86
N VAL A 76 -1.80 -11.21 -2.05
CA VAL A 76 -1.88 -9.93 -1.34
C VAL A 76 -3.19 -9.84 -0.57
N ASN A 77 -3.10 -9.53 0.72
CA ASN A 77 -4.28 -9.29 1.56
C ASN A 77 -4.91 -7.93 1.24
N ASP A 78 -6.17 -7.93 0.84
CA ASP A 78 -7.00 -6.76 0.58
C ASP A 78 -8.10 -6.68 1.65
N TYR A 79 -7.94 -5.70 2.54
CA TYR A 79 -8.84 -5.44 3.68
C TYR A 79 -9.89 -4.37 3.38
N CYS A 80 -9.96 -3.89 2.14
CA CYS A 80 -10.83 -2.79 1.75
C CYS A 80 -12.21 -3.32 1.35
N GLY A 81 -13.22 -3.06 2.17
CA GLY A 81 -14.59 -3.51 1.99
C GLY A 81 -14.83 -4.98 2.35
N GLY A 82 -13.83 -5.69 2.88
CA GLY A 82 -13.93 -7.10 3.25
C GLY A 82 -12.57 -7.77 3.44
N CYS A 83 -12.58 -9.09 3.60
CA CYS A 83 -11.39 -9.92 3.75
C CYS A 83 -11.10 -10.65 2.43
N PHE A 84 -10.35 -10.03 1.53
CA PHE A 84 -10.12 -10.57 0.20
C PHE A 84 -8.66 -11.00 0.00
N ALA A 85 -8.47 -12.16 -0.63
CA ALA A 85 -7.18 -12.59 -1.14
C ALA A 85 -7.09 -12.21 -2.62
N ARG A 86 -6.08 -11.41 -2.97
CA ARG A 86 -5.79 -11.02 -4.36
C ARG A 86 -4.56 -11.78 -4.84
N PHE A 87 -4.65 -12.43 -5.99
CA PHE A 87 -3.54 -13.19 -6.56
C PHE A 87 -2.93 -12.48 -7.76
N TYR A 88 -1.60 -12.39 -7.81
CA TYR A 88 -0.86 -11.72 -8.86
C TYR A 88 0.20 -12.63 -9.47
N VAL A 89 0.31 -12.64 -10.78
CA VAL A 89 1.41 -13.28 -11.52
C VAL A 89 2.06 -12.21 -12.37
N ASN A 90 3.38 -11.99 -12.22
CA ASN A 90 4.10 -10.94 -12.93
C ASN A 90 3.43 -9.55 -12.81
N ARG A 91 2.93 -9.20 -11.62
CA ARG A 91 2.15 -7.97 -11.32
C ARG A 91 0.77 -7.86 -12.00
N LYS A 92 0.29 -8.89 -12.69
CA LYS A 92 -1.05 -8.95 -13.26
C LYS A 92 -2.00 -9.67 -12.30
N GLU A 93 -3.15 -9.07 -12.00
CA GLU A 93 -4.16 -9.71 -11.16
C GLU A 93 -4.79 -10.90 -11.88
N VAL A 94 -4.73 -12.06 -11.25
CA VAL A 94 -5.31 -13.34 -11.73
C VAL A 94 -6.38 -13.88 -10.78
N THR A 95 -6.79 -13.11 -9.77
CA THR A 95 -7.81 -13.50 -8.77
C THR A 95 -9.07 -14.09 -9.41
N LYS A 96 -9.52 -13.56 -10.56
CA LYS A 96 -10.72 -14.06 -11.26
C LYS A 96 -10.60 -15.50 -11.79
N ASN A 97 -9.38 -15.96 -12.00
CA ASN A 97 -9.08 -17.30 -12.50
C ASN A 97 -8.84 -18.28 -11.33
N CYS A 98 -8.75 -17.76 -10.12
CA CYS A 98 -8.75 -18.52 -8.89
C CYS A 98 -10.22 -18.66 -8.51
N ALA A 99 -10.86 -19.76 -8.90
CA ALA A 99 -12.20 -20.08 -8.40
C ALA A 99 -12.08 -20.16 -6.87
N SER A 100 -12.52 -19.10 -6.19
CA SER A 100 -12.31 -18.89 -4.76
C SER A 100 -12.78 -20.12 -3.99
N ILE A 101 -11.86 -20.92 -3.46
CA ILE A 101 -12.15 -21.90 -2.42
C ILE A 101 -12.17 -21.11 -1.12
N ILE A 102 -13.32 -20.50 -0.82
CA ILE A 102 -13.67 -20.05 0.53
C ILE A 102 -14.74 -21.02 1.03
#